data_AF-A0A0P0XW98-F1
#
_entry.id   AF-A0A0P0XW98-F1
#
_cell.length_a   1.000
_cell.length_b   1.000
_cell.length_c   1.000
_cell.angle_alpha   90.00
_cell.angle_beta   90.00
_cell.angle_gamma   90.00
#
_symmetry.space_group_name_H-M   'P 1'
#
loop_
_entity.id
_entity.type
_entity.pdbx_description
1 polymer ?
#
loop_
_entity_poly.entity_id
_entity_poly.type
_entity_poly.pdbx_seq_one_letter_code
_entity_poly.pdbx_strand_id
1 'polypeptide(L)' 'YVLVNGLQKLVLPLVEAFESINFDLSMVATQVGVQKISGITLYAVQEKKLYEPLSDIEIFVDAE' A
#
# COMPACT_ATOMS: atom_id res chain seq x y z
N TYR A 1 1.22 2.02 10.98
CA TYR A 1 0.42 2.80 10.03
C TYR A 1 1.33 3.73 9.27
N VAL A 2 1.02 4.02 8.01
CA VAL A 2 1.79 4.93 7.14
C VAL A 2 0.96 6.19 6.92
N LEU A 3 1.57 7.35 7.13
CA LEU A 3 0.96 8.64 6.77
C LEU A 3 1.26 8.94 5.30
N VAL A 4 0.21 9.14 4.52
CA VAL A 4 0.32 9.44 3.08
C VAL A 4 -0.04 10.91 2.86
N ASN A 5 0.95 11.69 2.44
CA ASN A 5 0.75 13.07 2.02
C ASN A 5 0.52 13.09 0.50
N GLY A 6 -0.72 13.32 0.08
CA GLY A 6 -1.17 13.20 -1.32
C GLY A 6 -0.50 14.14 -2.33
N LEU A 7 0.30 15.12 -1.88
CA LEU A 7 1.03 16.03 -2.79
C LEU A 7 2.28 15.39 -3.41
N GLN A 8 2.84 14.34 -2.80
CA GLN A 8 4.06 13.70 -3.28
C GLN A 8 3.87 12.18 -3.37
N LYS A 9 4.47 11.57 -4.40
CA LYS A 9 4.53 10.12 -4.51
C LYS A 9 5.37 9.56 -3.36
N LEU A 10 4.72 8.84 -2.44
CA LEU A 10 5.40 8.10 -1.39
C LEU A 10 5.62 6.65 -1.84
N VAL A 11 6.87 6.21 -1.90
CA VAL A 11 7.22 4.81 -2.14
C VAL A 11 7.53 4.17 -0.80
N LEU A 12 6.79 3.12 -0.45
CA LEU A 12 7.06 2.37 0.77
C LEU A 12 8.26 1.43 0.55
N PRO A 13 9.12 1.27 1.58
CA PRO A 13 10.16 0.25 1.51
C PRO A 13 9.52 -1.14 1.39
N LEU A 14 10.29 -2.09 0.88
CA LEU A 14 9.90 -3.50 0.93
C LEU A 14 9.66 -3.90 2.40
N VAL A 15 8.55 -4.60 2.64
CA VAL A 15 8.18 -5.10 3.97
C VAL A 15 8.11 -6.61 3.92
N GLU A 16 8.67 -7.27 4.94
CA GLU A 16 8.64 -8.72 5.09
C GLU A 16 7.67 -9.11 6.20
N ALA A 17 6.82 -10.10 5.93
CA ALA A 17 5.98 -10.74 6.93
C ALA A 17 6.82 -11.84 7.61
N PHE A 18 7.53 -11.50 8.70
CA PHE A 18 8.37 -12.44 9.45
C PHE A 18 7.55 -13.63 9.98
N GLU A 19 7.60 -14.75 9.27
CA GLU A 19 6.92 -16.01 9.58
C GLU A 19 5.38 -15.90 9.73
N SER A 20 4.80 -14.75 9.37
CA SER A 20 3.36 -14.54 9.38
C SER A 20 2.78 -14.82 8.00
N ILE A 21 1.65 -15.51 7.97
CA ILE A 21 0.84 -15.71 6.76
C ILE A 21 -0.11 -14.54 6.48
N ASN A 22 -0.29 -13.64 7.46
CA ASN A 22 -1.14 -12.47 7.36
C ASN A 22 -0.30 -11.20 7.43
N PHE A 23 -0.65 -10.21 6.60
CA PHE A 23 0.00 -8.91 6.57
C PHE A 23 -1.05 -7.81 6.43
N ASP A 24 -1.17 -6.97 7.46
CA ASP A 24 -2.11 -5.85 7.49
C ASP A 24 -1.35 -4.53 7.42
N LEU A 25 -1.68 -3.70 6.43
CA LEU A 25 -1.09 -2.36 6.26
C LEU A 25 -2.17 -1.28 6.36
N SER A 26 -2.15 -0.52 7.46
CA SER A 26 -3.01 0.66 7.60
C SER A 26 -2.33 1.90 7.00
N MET A 27 -3.00 2.53 6.05
CA MET A 27 -2.59 3.80 5.44
C MET A 27 -3.59 4.89 5.80
N VAL A 28 -3.08 6.06 6.18
CA VAL A 28 -3.91 7.21 6.55
C VAL A 28 -3.58 8.36 5.60
N ALA A 29 -4.59 8.72 4.82
CA ALA A 29 -4.57 9.90 3.98
C ALA A 29 -4.65 11.18 4.84
N THR A 30 -3.72 12.11 4.67
CA THR A 30 -3.68 13.34 5.48
C THR A 30 -4.00 14.61 4.69
N GLN A 31 -4.34 14.50 3.41
CA GLN A 31 -4.64 15.63 2.52
C GLN A 31 -5.95 15.41 1.79
N VAL A 32 -6.65 16.50 1.51
CA VAL A 32 -7.89 16.55 0.71
C VAL A 32 -7.58 16.26 -0.76
N GLY A 33 -8.52 15.62 -1.44
CA GLY A 33 -8.43 15.28 -2.86
C GLY A 33 -8.29 13.79 -3.11
N VAL A 34 -7.96 13.45 -4.37
CA VAL A 34 -7.81 12.07 -4.82
C VAL A 34 -6.43 11.53 -4.47
N GLN A 35 -6.40 10.36 -3.84
CA GLN A 35 -5.20 9.60 -3.56
C GLN A 35 -5.28 8.25 -4.24
N LYS A 36 -4.17 7.86 -4.87
CA LYS A 36 -4.03 6.60 -5.58
C LYS A 36 -3.01 5.71 -4.88
N ILE A 37 -3.43 4.50 -4.55
CA ILE A 37 -2.56 3.44 -4.05
C ILE A 37 -2.38 2.44 -5.19
N SER A 38 -1.12 2.17 -5.55
CA SER A 38 -0.80 1.31 -6.69
C SER A 38 0.49 0.51 -6.45
N GLY A 39 0.69 -0.52 -7.28
CA GLY A 39 1.93 -1.29 -7.28
C GLY A 39 2.11 -2.22 -6.07
N ILE A 40 1.02 -2.60 -5.39
CA ILE A 40 1.08 -3.61 -4.33
C ILE A 40 1.26 -4.98 -4.98
N THR A 41 2.37 -5.65 -4.68
CA THR A 41 2.69 -7.01 -5.14
C THR A 41 3.25 -7.82 -3.97
N LEU A 42 3.13 -9.14 -4.07
CA LEU A 42 3.61 -10.08 -3.06
C LEU A 42 4.59 -11.07 -3.69
N TYR A 43 5.71 -11.28 -3.01
CA TYR A 43 6.64 -12.37 -3.32
C TYR A 43 6.61 -13.41 -2.20
N ALA A 44 6.13 -14.62 -2.50
CA ALA A 44 6.17 -15.73 -1.56
C ALA A 44 7.56 -16.41 -1.61
N VAL A 45 8.37 -16.16 -0.57
CA VAL A 45 9.75 -16.66 -0.48
C VAL A 45 9.81 -18.19 -0.52
N GLN A 46 8.90 -18.87 0.18
CA GLN A 46 8.88 -20.34 0.24
C GLN A 46 8.55 -20.97 -1.12
N GLU A 47 7.62 -20.38 -1.86
CA GLU A 47 7.20 -20.85 -3.19
C GLU A 47 8.09 -20.31 -4.32
N LYS A 48 8.98 -19.35 -4.01
CA LYS A 48 9.74 -18.56 -4.98
C LYS A 48 8.87 -17.95 -6.07
N LYS A 49 7.67 -17.49 -5.68
CA LYS A 49 6.62 -17.05 -6.59
C LYS A 49 6.31 -15.57 -6.41
N LEU A 50 6.31 -14.83 -7.52
CA LEU A 50 5.74 -13.49 -7.59
C LEU A 50 4.26 -13.60 -7.95
N TYR A 51 3.40 -12.95 -7.17
CA TYR A 51 1.97 -12.85 -7.47
C TYR A 51 1.70 -11.61 -8.32
N GLU A 52 0.63 -11.70 -9.11
CA GLU A 52 0.13 -10.55 -9.85
C GLU A 52 -0.15 -9.37 -8.92
N PRO A 53 0.15 -8.13 -9.35
CA PRO A 53 -0.15 -6.95 -8.57
C PRO A 53 -1.64 -6.86 -8.24
N LEU A 54 -1.95 -6.36 -7.04
CA LEU A 54 -3.31 -5.98 -6.71
C LEU A 54 -3.74 -4.79 -7.57
N SER A 55 -5.05 -4.67 -7.79
CA SER A 55 -5.63 -3.54 -8.50
C SER A 55 -5.34 -2.23 -7.78
N ASP A 56 -5.16 -1.17 -8.55
CA ASP A 56 -5.02 0.18 -8.02
C ASP A 56 -6.30 0.59 -7.27
N ILE A 57 -6.13 1.30 -6.15
CA ILE A 57 -7.22 1.80 -5.32
C ILE A 57 -7.18 3.32 -5.37
N GLU A 58 -8.31 3.94 -5.67
CA GLU A 58 -8.50 5.39 -5.61
C GLU A 58 -9.40 5.76 -4.44
N ILE A 59 -8.96 6.73 -3.65
CA ILE A 59 -9.66 7.21 -2.46
C ILE A 59 -9.83 8.72 -2.62
N PHE A 60 -11.06 9.21 -2.45
CA PHE A 60 -11.34 10.64 -2.37
C PHE A 60 -11.47 11.04 -0.90
N VAL A 61 -10.70 12.05 -0.48
CA VAL A 61 -10.77 12.64 0.84
C VAL A 61 -11.37 14.03 0.72
N ASP A 62 -12.49 14.26 1.42
CA ASP A 62 -13.14 15.56 1.45
C ASP A 62 -12.66 16.40 2.64
N ALA A 63 -12.74 17.72 2.50
CA ALA A 63 -12.75 18.61 3.66
C ALA A 63 -14.22 18.74 4.07
N GLU A 64 -14.61 18.14 5.20
CA GLU A 64 -15.93 18.40 5.80
C GLU A 64 -16.33 19.89 5.79
#